data_AF-A0A6N3FL18-F1
#
_entry.id   AF-A0A6N3FL18-F1
#
_cell.length_a   1.000
_cell.length_b   1.000
_cell.length_c   1.000
_cell.angle_alpha   90.00
_cell.angle_beta   90.00
_cell.angle_gamma   90.00
#
_symmetry.space_group_name_H-M   'P 1'
#
loop_
_entity.id
_entity.type
_entity.pdbx_description
1 polymer ?
#
loop_
_entity_poly.entity_id
_entity_poly.type
_entity_poly.pdbx_seq_one_letter_code
_entity_poly.pdbx_strand_id
1 'polypeptide(L)'
;METIFVDEKEMTDKFVEKAQAINKTLLNSLTCKMIEYGLSPWQYAGGLSCTISSKSMSLEQNINNLFAAYSSNYAESLFFQCENMKLMNTMNIVREYLTKRGIEDDFIKFRESKEANRIKHEQIKMIE
;
A
#
# COMPACT_ATOMS: atom_id res chain seq x y z
N MET A 1 -5.80 45.79 -16.82
CA MET A 1 -5.79 44.42 -16.30
C MET A 1 -4.34 43.95 -16.39
N GLU A 2 -3.60 43.96 -15.29
CA GLU A 2 -2.20 43.48 -15.30
C GLU A 2 -2.20 41.97 -15.54
N THR A 3 -1.67 41.54 -16.68
CA THR A 3 -1.35 40.15 -16.94
C THR A 3 -0.09 39.80 -16.16
N ILE A 4 -0.26 39.03 -15.08
CA ILE A 4 0.84 38.37 -14.39
C ILE A 4 1.44 37.36 -15.37
N PHE A 5 2.66 37.61 -15.86
CA PHE A 5 3.41 36.64 -16.64
C PHE A 5 3.86 35.53 -15.69
N VAL A 6 3.15 34.41 -15.69
CA VAL A 6 3.53 33.22 -14.94
C VAL A 6 4.52 32.45 -15.81
N ASP A 7 5.76 32.31 -15.34
CA ASP A 7 6.74 31.44 -15.99
C ASP A 7 6.34 29.97 -15.74
N GLU A 8 5.75 29.35 -16.76
CA GLU A 8 5.29 27.96 -16.70
C GLU A 8 6.45 27.00 -16.40
N LYS A 9 7.68 27.33 -16.82
CA LYS A 9 8.85 26.50 -16.54
C LYS A 9 9.22 26.56 -15.06
N GLU A 10 9.23 27.76 -14.47
CA GLU A 10 9.46 27.93 -13.03
C GLU A 10 8.40 27.18 -12.21
N MET A 11 7.14 27.27 -12.62
CA MET A 11 6.03 26.55 -11.97
C MET A 11 6.15 25.03 -12.10
N THR A 12 6.55 24.54 -13.27
CA THR A 12 6.80 23.11 -13.52
C THR A 12 7.93 22.60 -12.63
N ASP A 13 9.03 23.33 -12.53
CA ASP A 13 10.17 22.95 -11.70
C ASP A 13 9.77 22.86 -10.22
N LYS A 14 9.07 23.88 -9.71
CA LYS A 14 8.54 23.87 -8.33
C LYS A 14 7.56 22.73 -8.09
N PHE A 15 6.70 22.44 -9.07
CA PHE A 15 5.75 21.33 -8.99
C PHE A 15 6.49 19.99 -8.87
N VAL A 16 7.45 19.74 -9.76
CA VAL A 16 8.20 18.48 -9.80
C VAL A 16 8.98 18.27 -8.50
N GLU A 17 9.64 19.31 -7.98
CA GLU A 17 10.36 19.23 -6.70
C GLU A 17 9.42 18.87 -5.53
N LYS A 18 8.25 19.52 -5.46
CA LYS A 18 7.24 19.22 -4.44
C LYS A 18 6.68 17.81 -4.59
N ALA A 19 6.36 17.38 -5.81
CA ALA A 19 5.85 16.04 -6.09
C ALA A 19 6.85 14.95 -5.68
N GLN A 20 8.14 15.15 -5.99
CA GLN A 20 9.20 14.23 -5.56
C GLN A 20 9.34 14.16 -4.03
N ALA A 21 9.28 15.30 -3.33
CA ALA A 21 9.32 15.34 -1.88
C ALA A 21 8.13 14.62 -1.22
N ILE A 22 6.92 14.81 -1.78
CA ILE A 22 5.71 14.11 -1.33
C ILE A 22 5.84 12.60 -1.56
N ASN A 23 6.26 12.18 -2.76
CA ASN A 23 6.46 10.75 -3.08
C ASN A 23 7.45 10.09 -2.11
N LYS A 24 8.57 10.75 -1.80
CA LYS A 24 9.56 10.23 -0.84
C LYS A 24 8.94 10.05 0.56
N THR A 25 8.16 11.04 1.00
CA THR A 25 7.48 10.99 2.31
C THR A 25 6.45 9.86 2.36
N LEU A 26 5.68 9.68 1.28
CA LEU A 26 4.70 8.62 1.14
C LEU A 26 5.37 7.23 1.21
N LEU A 27 6.43 7.01 0.42
CA LEU A 27 7.16 5.74 0.40
C LEU A 27 7.77 5.41 1.77
N ASN A 28 8.34 6.40 2.46
CA ASN A 28 8.87 6.21 3.80
C ASN A 28 7.77 5.83 4.80
N SER A 29 6.64 6.53 4.76
CA SER A 29 5.50 6.25 5.65
C SER A 29 4.93 4.86 5.41
N LEU A 30 4.80 4.48 4.14
CA LEU A 30 4.37 3.15 3.72
C LEU A 30 5.33 2.09 4.27
N THR A 31 6.64 2.26 4.05
CA THR A 31 7.67 1.35 4.54
C THR A 31 7.62 1.18 6.06
N CYS A 32 7.51 2.28 6.81
CA CYS A 32 7.39 2.22 8.28
C CYS A 32 6.15 1.44 8.73
N LYS A 33 4.98 1.69 8.11
CA LYS A 33 3.76 0.96 8.44
C LYS A 33 3.84 -0.52 8.06
N MET A 34 4.46 -0.83 6.94
CA MET A 34 4.67 -2.22 6.54
C MET A 34 5.52 -2.97 7.55
N ILE A 35 6.61 -2.37 8.04
CA ILE A 35 7.44 -2.94 9.11
C ILE A 35 6.63 -3.14 10.40
N GLU A 36 5.83 -2.14 10.80
CA GLU A 36 4.97 -2.21 12.01
C GLU A 36 4.01 -3.41 11.97
N TYR A 37 3.45 -3.72 10.80
CA TYR A 37 2.53 -4.85 10.62
C TYR A 37 3.21 -6.16 10.19
N GLY A 38 4.55 -6.20 10.11
CA GLY A 38 5.30 -7.38 9.67
C GLY A 38 5.06 -7.75 8.19
N LEU A 39 4.68 -6.78 7.36
CA LEU A 39 4.41 -6.95 5.94
C LEU A 39 5.67 -6.67 5.11
N SER A 40 5.89 -7.45 4.05
CA SER A 40 6.98 -7.18 3.09
C SER A 40 6.51 -6.32 1.90
N PRO A 41 7.41 -5.52 1.28
CA PRO A 41 7.15 -4.72 0.07
C PRO A 41 6.44 -5.50 -1.05
N TRP A 42 6.68 -6.80 -1.12
CA TRP A 42 6.15 -7.72 -2.12
C TRP A 42 4.74 -8.25 -1.78
N GLN A 43 4.29 -8.06 -0.54
CA GLN A 43 2.99 -8.52 -0.03
C GLN A 43 1.99 -7.38 0.15
N TYR A 44 2.43 -6.13 0.00
CA TYR A 44 1.54 -4.98 0.09
C TYR A 44 0.87 -4.72 -1.26
N ALA A 45 -0.35 -5.25 -1.41
CA ALA A 45 -1.23 -4.99 -2.55
C ALA A 45 -2.04 -3.67 -2.40
N GLY A 46 -1.76 -2.87 -1.36
CA GLY A 46 -2.62 -1.77 -0.89
C GLY A 46 -2.37 -0.41 -1.54
N GLY A 47 -2.40 -0.35 -2.87
CA GLY A 47 -3.00 0.76 -3.61
C GLY A 47 -2.64 2.21 -3.28
N LEU A 48 -1.36 2.50 -3.03
CA LEU A 48 -0.85 3.86 -2.96
C LEU A 48 0.24 4.05 -4.02
N SER A 49 -0.18 4.62 -5.14
CA SER A 49 0.63 5.06 -6.25
C SER A 49 1.27 6.43 -5.98
N CYS A 50 2.53 6.55 -6.38
CA CYS A 50 3.22 7.84 -6.43
C CYS A 50 2.82 8.62 -7.68
N THR A 51 2.84 9.95 -7.59
CA THR A 51 2.64 10.80 -8.77
C THR A 51 3.86 10.74 -9.68
N ILE A 52 3.65 10.49 -10.97
CA ILE A 52 4.71 10.63 -11.98
C ILE A 52 4.82 12.10 -12.37
N SER A 53 5.99 12.70 -12.17
CA SER A 53 6.25 14.09 -12.51
C SER A 53 7.64 14.25 -13.13
N SER A 54 7.77 15.12 -14.14
CA SER A 54 9.05 15.41 -14.81
C SER A 54 9.12 16.86 -15.27
N LYS A 55 10.32 17.45 -15.22
CA LYS A 55 10.61 18.77 -15.80
C LYS A 55 10.49 18.80 -17.33
N SER A 56 10.50 17.63 -17.97
CA SER A 56 10.31 17.48 -19.41
C SER A 56 8.84 17.41 -19.84
N MET A 57 7.91 17.31 -18.88
CA MET A 57 6.47 17.33 -19.12
C MET A 57 5.94 18.76 -18.96
N SER A 58 4.85 19.11 -19.65
CA SER A 58 4.17 20.38 -19.41
C SER A 58 3.59 20.44 -17.99
N LEU A 59 3.28 21.65 -17.51
CA LEU A 59 2.65 21.82 -16.20
C LEU A 59 1.32 21.07 -16.12
N GLU A 60 0.53 21.14 -17.20
CA GLU A 60 -0.75 20.44 -17.32
C GLU A 60 -0.59 18.91 -17.22
N GLN A 61 0.39 18.33 -17.93
CA GLN A 61 0.67 16.89 -17.86
C GLN A 61 1.05 16.46 -16.44
N ASN A 62 1.90 17.24 -15.78
CA ASN A 62 2.30 17.01 -14.39
C ASN A 62 1.09 17.05 -13.43
N ILE A 63 0.20 18.03 -13.60
CA ILE A 63 -1.03 18.17 -12.81
C ILE A 63 -2.00 17.00 -13.07
N ASN A 64 -2.18 16.60 -14.33
CA ASN A 64 -3.05 15.48 -14.69
C ASN A 64 -2.54 14.16 -14.09
N ASN A 65 -1.23 13.95 -14.07
CA ASN A 65 -0.63 12.79 -13.41
C ASN A 65 -0.87 12.79 -11.90
N LEU A 66 -0.86 13.96 -11.24
CA LEU A 66 -1.22 14.08 -9.82
C LEU A 66 -2.67 13.67 -9.58
N PHE A 67 -3.60 14.16 -10.40
CA PHE A 67 -5.01 13.78 -10.28
C PHE A 67 -5.25 12.30 -10.56
N ALA A 68 -4.54 11.71 -11.53
CA ALA A 68 -4.62 10.28 -11.80
C ALA A 68 -4.14 9.46 -10.59
N ALA A 69 -2.97 9.78 -10.03
CA ALA A 69 -2.45 9.10 -8.85
C ALA A 69 -3.39 9.23 -7.64
N TYR A 70 -3.92 10.43 -7.39
CA TYR A 70 -4.89 10.65 -6.31
C TYR A 70 -6.17 9.81 -6.50
N SER A 71 -6.71 9.80 -7.72
CA SER A 71 -7.95 9.08 -8.03
C SER A 71 -7.79 7.56 -7.87
N SER A 72 -6.66 7.02 -8.34
CA SER A 72 -6.33 5.59 -8.15
C SER A 72 -6.18 5.26 -6.68
N ASN A 73 -5.42 6.06 -5.93
CA ASN A 73 -5.21 5.85 -4.49
C ASN A 73 -6.52 5.86 -3.71
N TYR A 74 -7.42 6.79 -4.03
CA TYR A 74 -8.73 6.87 -3.42
C TYR A 74 -9.59 5.63 -3.73
N ALA A 75 -9.64 5.23 -4.99
CA ALA A 75 -10.40 4.05 -5.42
C ALA A 75 -9.87 2.76 -4.78
N GLU A 76 -8.57 2.53 -4.81
CA GLU A 76 -7.94 1.34 -4.24
C GLU A 76 -8.09 1.31 -2.71
N SER A 77 -8.01 2.46 -2.03
CA SER A 77 -8.29 2.54 -0.59
C SER A 77 -9.73 2.10 -0.27
N LEU A 78 -10.72 2.56 -1.04
CA LEU A 78 -12.13 2.15 -0.87
C LEU A 78 -12.34 0.67 -1.15
N PHE A 79 -11.79 0.14 -2.24
CA PHE A 79 -11.92 -1.28 -2.57
C PHE A 79 -11.22 -2.16 -1.53
N PHE A 80 -10.00 -1.79 -1.12
CA PHE A 80 -9.28 -2.48 -0.05
C PHE A 80 -10.08 -2.47 1.26
N GLN A 81 -10.64 -1.32 1.66
CA GLN A 81 -11.51 -1.26 2.85
C GLN A 81 -12.74 -2.16 2.71
N CYS A 82 -13.40 -2.17 1.55
CA CYS A 82 -14.56 -3.01 1.29
C CYS A 82 -14.24 -4.52 1.28
N GLU A 83 -13.12 -4.92 0.69
CA GLU A 83 -12.66 -6.30 0.69
C GLU A 83 -12.24 -6.76 2.09
N ASN A 84 -11.54 -5.91 2.85
CA ASN A 84 -11.19 -6.21 4.23
C ASN A 84 -12.43 -6.29 5.14
N MET A 85 -13.45 -5.45 4.93
CA MET A 85 -14.72 -5.60 5.66
C MET A 85 -15.39 -6.94 5.38
N LYS A 86 -15.39 -7.41 4.12
CA LYS A 86 -15.91 -8.73 3.76
C LYS A 86 -15.08 -9.85 4.39
N LEU A 87 -13.76 -9.79 4.29
CA LEU A 87 -12.84 -10.76 4.88
C LEU A 87 -12.95 -10.82 6.40
N MET A 88 -13.04 -9.67 7.07
CA MET A 88 -13.23 -9.61 8.53
C MET A 88 -14.58 -10.22 8.93
N ASN A 89 -15.66 -9.97 8.20
CA ASN A 89 -16.93 -10.63 8.46
C ASN A 89 -16.84 -12.16 8.29
N THR A 90 -16.19 -12.64 7.23
CA THR A 90 -15.97 -14.08 7.03
C THR A 90 -15.10 -14.68 8.14
N MET A 91 -14.02 -14.01 8.52
CA MET A 91 -13.14 -14.45 9.60
C MET A 91 -13.86 -14.49 10.95
N ASN A 92 -14.71 -13.51 11.22
CA ASN A 92 -15.54 -13.49 12.43
C ASN A 92 -16.51 -14.68 12.46
N ILE A 93 -17.17 -15.00 11.34
CA ILE A 93 -18.07 -16.17 11.23
C ILE A 93 -17.30 -17.48 11.46
N VAL A 94 -16.14 -17.65 10.83
CA VAL A 94 -15.30 -18.85 11.00
C VAL A 94 -14.83 -18.96 12.44
N ARG A 95 -14.36 -17.86 13.03
CA ARG A 95 -13.93 -17.83 14.43
C ARG A 95 -15.06 -18.22 15.37
N GLU A 96 -16.24 -17.60 15.24
CA GLU A 96 -17.42 -17.95 16.04
C GLU A 96 -17.78 -19.44 15.91
N TYR A 97 -17.69 -20.01 14.72
CA TYR A 97 -17.92 -21.44 14.51
C TYR A 97 -16.92 -22.30 15.27
N LEU A 98 -15.62 -21.99 15.18
CA LEU A 98 -14.56 -22.72 15.89
C LEU A 98 -14.72 -22.61 17.41
N THR A 99 -15.03 -21.42 17.92
CA THR A 99 -15.30 -21.19 19.34
C THR A 99 -16.50 -22.01 19.81
N LYS A 100 -17.62 -22.00 19.07
CA LYS A 100 -18.82 -22.81 19.39
C LYS A 100 -18.55 -24.32 19.41
N ARG A 101 -17.55 -24.79 18.66
CA ARG A 101 -17.13 -26.19 18.61
C ARG A 101 -16.04 -26.53 19.62
N GLY A 102 -15.49 -25.55 20.34
CA GLY A 102 -14.42 -25.75 21.30
C GLY A 102 -13.07 -26.13 20.67
N ILE A 103 -12.87 -25.83 19.39
CA ILE A 103 -11.68 -26.26 18.62
C ILE A 103 -10.80 -25.10 18.15
N GLU A 104 -11.12 -23.87 18.56
CA GLU A 104 -10.36 -22.67 18.18
C GLU A 104 -8.88 -22.79 18.56
N ASP A 105 -8.59 -23.22 19.78
CA ASP A 105 -7.22 -23.37 20.29
C ASP A 105 -6.43 -24.45 19.54
N ASP A 106 -7.07 -25.57 19.21
CA ASP A 106 -6.44 -26.65 18.46
C ASP A 106 -6.15 -26.24 17.01
N PHE A 107 -7.06 -25.46 16.41
CA PHE A 107 -6.84 -24.88 15.10
C PHE A 107 -5.68 -23.86 15.11
N ILE A 108 -5.57 -23.03 16.15
CA ILE A 108 -4.44 -22.10 16.32
C ILE A 108 -3.12 -22.85 16.40
N LYS A 109 -3.01 -23.88 17.24
CA LYS A 109 -1.81 -24.72 17.38
C LYS A 109 -1.43 -25.40 16.07
N PHE A 110 -2.41 -25.92 15.34
CA PHE A 110 -2.18 -26.53 14.02
C PHE A 110 -1.59 -25.53 13.03
N ARG A 111 -2.14 -24.31 12.97
CA ARG A 111 -1.67 -23.25 12.09
C ARG A 111 -0.22 -22.84 12.42
N GLU A 112 0.07 -22.64 13.71
CA GLU A 112 1.41 -22.26 14.18
C GLU A 112 2.45 -23.34 13.87
N SER A 113 2.07 -24.62 14.04
CA SER A 113 2.91 -25.76 13.64
C SER A 113 3.21 -25.77 12.13
N LYS A 114 2.20 -25.50 11.30
CA LYS A 114 2.40 -25.41 9.84
C LYS A 114 3.33 -24.26 9.44
N GLU A 115 3.18 -23.09 10.04
CA GLU A 115 4.02 -21.93 9.73
C GLU A 115 5.47 -22.15 10.15
N ALA A 116 5.70 -22.72 11.35
CA ALA A 116 7.03 -23.10 11.81
C ALA A 116 7.69 -24.13 10.86
N ASN A 117 6.93 -25.07 10.32
CA ASN A 117 7.43 -26.05 9.35
C ASN A 117 7.75 -25.43 7.99
N ARG A 118 6.96 -24.45 7.53
CA ARG A 118 7.23 -23.71 6.29
C ARG A 118 8.56 -22.94 6.38
N ILE A 119 8.76 -22.20 7.45
CA ILE A 119 9.99 -21.43 7.71
C ILE A 119 11.21 -22.35 7.74
N LYS A 120 11.11 -23.51 8.41
CA LYS A 120 12.18 -24.53 8.41
C LYS A 120 12.50 -25.03 7.01
N HIS A 121 11.49 -25.29 6.19
CA HIS A 121 11.69 -25.80 4.82
C HIS A 121 12.34 -24.77 3.90
N GLU A 122 12.00 -23.49 4.06
CA GLU A 122 12.60 -22.38 3.31
C GLU A 122 14.06 -22.13 3.72
N GLN A 123 14.39 -22.26 5.01
CA GLN A 123 15.77 -22.15 5.50
C GLN A 123 16.67 -23.27 4.97
N ILE A 124 16.16 -24.50 4.85
CA ILE A 124 16.91 -25.64 4.28
C ILE A 124 17.25 -25.40 2.81
N LYS A 125 16.31 -24.85 2.03
CA LYS A 125 16.53 -24.52 0.60
C LYS A 125 17.52 -23.39 0.34
N MET A 126 17.87 -22.59 1.35
CA MET A 126 18.85 -21.50 1.21
C MET A 126 20.30 -21.94 1.50
N ILE A 127 20.49 -23.16 2.01
CA ILE A 127 21.80 -23.72 2.38
C ILE A 127 22.32 -24.68 1.29
N GLU A 128 21.46 -25.11 0.38
CA GLU A 128 21.79 -25.88 -0.84
C GLU A 128 22.10 -24.95 -2.03
#